data_AF-A0A9D6T2V3-F1
#
_entry.id   AF-A0A9D6T2V3-F1
#
_cell.length_a   1.000
_cell.length_b   1.000
_cell.length_c   1.000
_cell.angle_alpha   90.00
_cell.angle_beta   90.00
_cell.angle_gamma   90.00
#
_symmetry.space_group_name_H-M   'P 1'
#
loop_
_entity.id
_entity.type
_entity.pdbx_description
1 polymer ?
#
loop_
_entity_poly.entity_id
_entity_poly.type
_entity_poly.pdbx_seq_one_letter_code
_entity_poly.pdbx_strand_id
1 'polypeptide(L)'
;MERRRFLRLLGAGVGLAIAACSPLPFSDRFRINTVERAVPRFDPATWELVVDGLVERPLRLSYHELLGLPSASQVSDFRCVEGWRVGRVRWEGVRLETLMRIVKPLPEAKYVTLHSAGSTYGNESYIESLALSEATLPDSLLAYHMQGKPLPPKHGAPLRMVVAQMFGYKSAKWVTRIEFSAAEVTGYWEKRGWATDAYISKGPRRKMGPSQATGLEGFDEY
;
A
#
# COMPACT_ATOMS: atom_id res chain seq x y z
N MET A 1 -61.56 21.58 38.64
CA MET A 1 -61.71 20.35 37.84
C MET A 1 -61.41 20.71 36.40
N GLU A 2 -60.19 20.45 35.93
CA GLU A 2 -59.87 20.15 34.52
C GLU A 2 -58.38 19.77 34.41
N ARG A 3 -58.13 18.53 33.99
CA ARG A 3 -56.80 17.94 33.84
C ARG A 3 -56.29 18.25 32.43
N ARG A 4 -55.29 19.13 32.30
CA ARG A 4 -54.56 19.33 31.04
C ARG A 4 -53.56 18.20 30.83
N ARG A 5 -53.85 17.34 29.84
CA ARG A 5 -52.96 16.28 29.34
C ARG A 5 -51.88 16.92 28.47
N PHE A 6 -50.62 16.86 28.90
CA PHE A 6 -49.46 17.18 28.06
C PHE A 6 -48.99 15.90 27.36
N LEU A 7 -49.10 15.88 26.04
CA LEU A 7 -48.68 14.80 25.16
C LEU A 7 -47.14 14.90 24.97
N ARG A 8 -46.40 13.85 25.36
CA ARG A 8 -44.97 13.71 25.08
C ARG A 8 -44.79 13.28 23.63
N LEU A 9 -44.19 14.13 22.79
CA LEU A 9 -43.63 13.69 21.51
C LEU A 9 -42.30 12.98 21.77
N LEU A 10 -42.24 11.67 21.49
CA LEU A 10 -40.99 10.95 21.29
C LEU A 10 -40.53 11.17 19.84
N GLY A 11 -39.39 11.82 19.67
CA GLY A 11 -38.68 11.88 18.39
C GLY A 11 -38.13 10.51 18.02
N ALA A 12 -38.52 10.01 16.86
CA ALA A 12 -37.93 8.81 16.28
C ALA A 12 -36.52 9.14 15.76
N GLY A 13 -35.50 8.57 16.41
CA GLY A 13 -34.12 8.62 15.93
C GLY A 13 -33.97 7.73 14.69
N VAL A 14 -33.51 8.32 13.59
CA VAL A 14 -33.10 7.58 12.40
C VAL A 14 -31.75 6.92 12.72
N GLY A 15 -31.82 5.66 13.14
CA GLY A 15 -30.64 4.80 13.24
C GLY A 15 -30.15 4.44 11.84
N LEU A 16 -29.02 5.01 11.42
CA LEU A 16 -28.34 4.60 10.20
C LEU A 16 -27.75 3.21 10.44
N ALA A 17 -28.45 2.17 9.97
CA ALA A 17 -27.95 0.81 10.01
C ALA A 17 -26.70 0.71 9.12
N ILE A 18 -25.55 0.50 9.73
CA ILE A 18 -24.32 0.12 9.03
C ILE A 18 -24.59 -1.23 8.38
N ALA A 19 -24.76 -1.24 7.06
CA ALA A 19 -24.92 -2.47 6.31
C ALA A 19 -23.66 -3.32 6.51
N ALA A 20 -23.81 -4.43 7.25
CA ALA A 20 -22.78 -5.45 7.38
C ALA A 20 -22.47 -5.99 5.98
N CYS A 21 -21.37 -5.52 5.42
CA CYS A 21 -20.91 -5.92 4.11
C CYS A 21 -20.45 -7.39 4.21
N SER A 22 -21.22 -8.30 3.62
CA SER A 22 -20.92 -9.74 3.60
C SER A 22 -19.45 -9.98 3.24
N PRO A 23 -18.73 -10.87 3.96
CA PRO A 23 -17.36 -11.20 3.62
C PRO A 23 -17.37 -11.84 2.24
N LEU A 24 -16.81 -11.14 1.26
CA LEU A 24 -16.57 -11.71 -0.07
C LEU A 24 -15.66 -12.92 0.11
N PRO A 25 -15.86 -14.02 -0.64
CA PRO A 25 -15.04 -15.21 -0.51
C PRO A 25 -13.59 -14.85 -0.88
N PHE A 26 -12.75 -14.72 0.15
CA PHE A 26 -11.31 -14.54 0.00
C PHE A 26 -10.74 -15.87 -0.48
N SER A 27 -10.18 -15.90 -1.68
CA SER A 27 -9.51 -17.09 -2.18
C SER A 27 -8.18 -17.28 -1.46
N ASP A 28 -7.91 -18.48 -0.97
CA ASP A 28 -6.66 -18.95 -0.33
C ASP A 28 -5.42 -18.93 -1.26
N ARG A 29 -5.49 -18.18 -2.36
CA ARG A 29 -4.49 -18.12 -3.45
C ARG A 29 -3.49 -16.97 -3.29
N PHE A 30 -3.52 -16.23 -2.17
CA PHE A 30 -2.60 -15.12 -1.98
C PHE A 30 -1.20 -15.64 -1.63
N ARG A 31 -0.38 -15.84 -2.68
CA ARG A 31 1.00 -16.27 -2.54
C ARG A 31 1.84 -15.19 -1.84
N ILE A 32 2.72 -15.64 -0.95
CA ILE A 32 3.64 -14.75 -0.22
C ILE A 32 4.97 -14.71 -0.96
N ASN A 33 5.18 -13.65 -1.73
CA ASN A 33 6.48 -13.36 -2.35
C ASN A 33 7.22 -12.34 -1.49
N THR A 34 8.37 -12.76 -0.95
CA THR A 34 9.22 -11.95 -0.06
C THR A 34 10.68 -12.16 -0.45
N VAL A 35 11.40 -11.06 -0.67
CA VAL A 35 12.86 -11.07 -0.94
C VAL A 35 13.69 -10.68 0.28
N GLU A 36 13.02 -10.25 1.34
CA GLU A 36 13.61 -10.01 2.66
C GLU A 36 13.70 -11.31 3.45
N ARG A 37 14.75 -11.43 4.28
CA ARG A 37 15.14 -12.68 4.93
C ARG A 37 14.16 -13.17 5.99
N ALA A 38 13.41 -12.25 6.60
CA ALA A 38 12.46 -12.55 7.66
C ALA A 38 11.30 -11.55 7.62
N VAL A 39 10.17 -11.97 8.20
CA VAL A 39 9.06 -11.05 8.50
C VAL A 39 9.50 -10.16 9.67
N PRO A 40 9.58 -8.83 9.52
CA PRO A 40 9.92 -7.92 10.61
C PRO A 40 8.95 -8.06 11.77
N ARG A 41 9.45 -7.91 13.01
CA ARG A 41 8.59 -7.84 14.19
C ARG A 41 7.91 -6.49 14.25
N PHE A 42 6.63 -6.49 14.57
CA PHE A 42 5.82 -5.28 14.76
C PHE A 42 5.42 -5.17 16.22
N ASP A 43 5.64 -3.99 16.79
CA ASP A 43 5.13 -3.58 18.09
C ASP A 43 4.44 -2.21 17.93
N PRO A 44 3.12 -2.11 18.14
CA PRO A 44 2.39 -0.85 17.96
C PRO A 44 2.83 0.27 18.91
N ALA A 45 3.48 -0.05 20.04
CA ALA A 45 3.95 0.95 21.01
C ALA A 45 5.24 1.67 20.58
N THR A 46 6.04 1.02 19.71
CA THR A 46 7.37 1.52 19.31
C THR A 46 7.48 1.77 17.81
N TRP A 47 6.54 1.27 17.02
CA TRP A 47 6.54 1.49 15.58
C TRP A 47 6.22 2.95 15.23
N GLU A 48 6.93 3.47 14.22
CA GLU A 48 6.75 4.81 13.68
C GLU A 48 6.85 4.78 12.14
N LEU A 49 6.05 5.63 11.49
CA LEU A 49 6.21 6.01 10.09
C LEU A 49 6.91 7.36 10.01
N VAL A 50 8.05 7.40 9.31
CA VAL A 50 8.74 8.66 8.98
C VAL A 50 8.36 9.11 7.58
N VAL A 51 8.01 10.37 7.40
CA VAL A 51 7.75 11.00 6.09
C VAL A 51 8.62 12.24 5.96
N ASP A 52 9.61 12.21 5.08
CA ASP A 52 10.68 13.21 5.03
C ASP A 52 11.25 13.42 3.61
N GLY A 53 12.45 14.01 3.53
CA GLY A 53 13.09 14.39 2.27
C GLY A 53 12.67 15.79 1.82
N LEU A 54 12.34 15.93 0.54
CA LEU A 54 11.92 17.18 -0.10
C LEU A 54 10.46 17.54 0.23
N VAL A 55 10.20 17.87 1.49
CA VAL A 55 8.90 18.28 2.01
C VAL A 55 9.03 19.53 2.89
N GLU A 56 8.01 20.39 2.93
CA GLU A 56 8.01 21.56 3.83
C GLU A 56 7.89 21.15 5.31
N ARG A 57 7.16 20.06 5.59
CA ARG A 57 6.79 19.64 6.94
C ARG A 57 7.07 18.16 7.13
N PRO A 58 8.31 17.77 7.48
CA PRO A 58 8.62 16.40 7.85
C PRO A 58 7.70 15.92 8.97
N LEU A 59 7.29 14.66 8.90
CA LEU A 59 6.27 14.08 9.76
C LEU A 59 6.75 12.75 10.32
N ARG A 60 6.45 12.51 11.59
CA ARG A 60 6.60 11.22 12.26
C ARG A 60 5.25 10.85 12.84
N LEU A 61 4.79 9.64 12.56
CA LEU A 61 3.49 9.14 13.05
C LEU A 61 3.70 7.84 13.80
N SER A 62 3.24 7.77 15.04
CA SER A 62 2.99 6.50 15.70
C SER A 62 1.93 5.69 14.95
N TYR A 63 1.84 4.40 15.24
CA TYR A 63 0.81 3.55 14.65
C TYR A 63 -0.61 4.07 14.96
N HIS A 64 -0.85 4.56 16.18
CA HIS A 64 -2.15 5.11 16.57
C HIS A 64 -2.50 6.40 15.82
N GLU A 65 -1.54 7.32 15.66
CA GLU A 65 -1.77 8.56 14.89
C GLU A 65 -2.05 8.28 13.42
N LEU A 66 -1.36 7.29 12.82
CA LEU A 66 -1.65 6.84 11.46
C LEU A 66 -3.10 6.35 11.32
N LEU A 67 -3.59 5.57 12.28
CA LEU A 67 -4.98 5.09 12.30
C LEU A 67 -5.99 6.23 12.49
N GLY A 68 -5.58 7.34 13.11
CA GLY A 68 -6.41 8.54 13.30
C GLY A 68 -6.54 9.44 12.06
N LEU A 69 -5.75 9.19 11.00
CA LEU A 69 -5.87 9.94 9.74
C LEU A 69 -7.12 9.54 8.95
N PRO A 70 -7.62 10.40 8.02
CA PRO A 70 -8.72 10.05 7.14
C PRO A 70 -8.48 8.73 6.39
N SER A 71 -9.27 7.71 6.74
CA SER A 71 -9.20 6.37 6.14
C SER A 71 -9.86 6.35 4.76
N ALA A 72 -9.33 5.52 3.87
CA ALA A 72 -9.95 5.17 2.61
C ALA A 72 -9.93 3.65 2.43
N SER A 73 -10.95 3.12 1.76
CA SER A 73 -11.02 1.72 1.37
C SER A 73 -11.05 1.59 -0.15
N GLN A 74 -10.48 0.49 -0.65
CA GLN A 74 -10.65 0.11 -2.05
C GLN A 74 -10.80 -1.40 -2.17
N VAL A 75 -11.48 -1.84 -3.24
CA VAL A 75 -11.48 -3.23 -3.67
C VAL A 75 -10.75 -3.27 -4.99
N SER A 76 -9.61 -3.96 -5.04
CA SER A 76 -8.77 -4.02 -6.24
C SER A 76 -8.14 -5.39 -6.41
N ASP A 77 -7.81 -5.74 -7.65
CA ASP A 77 -7.02 -6.93 -7.93
C ASP A 77 -5.56 -6.69 -7.51
N PHE A 78 -4.88 -7.75 -7.09
CA PHE A 78 -3.43 -7.78 -6.88
C PHE A 78 -2.81 -8.68 -7.95
N ARG A 79 -1.87 -8.16 -8.74
CA ARG A 79 -1.19 -8.94 -9.80
C ARG A 79 0.30 -9.03 -9.54
N CYS A 80 0.83 -10.25 -9.54
CA CYS A 80 2.26 -10.48 -9.52
C CYS A 80 2.82 -10.47 -10.94
N VAL A 81 4.07 -10.05 -11.07
CA VAL A 81 4.78 -10.09 -12.36
C VAL A 81 5.07 -11.54 -12.81
N GLU A 82 5.02 -12.50 -11.90
CA GLU A 82 5.13 -13.95 -12.17
C GLU A 82 3.84 -14.56 -12.76
N GLY A 83 2.84 -13.76 -13.12
CA GLY A 83 1.65 -14.20 -13.83
C GLY A 83 0.43 -14.52 -12.95
N TRP A 84 0.61 -14.74 -11.65
CA TRP A 84 -0.53 -15.01 -10.76
C TRP A 84 -1.23 -13.73 -10.27
N ARG A 85 -2.53 -13.84 -9.98
CA ARG A 85 -3.34 -12.74 -9.47
C ARG A 85 -4.29 -13.18 -8.35
N VAL A 86 -4.68 -12.22 -7.51
CA VAL A 86 -5.76 -12.36 -6.54
C VAL A 86 -6.79 -11.28 -6.83
N GLY A 87 -8.02 -11.69 -7.13
CA GLY A 87 -9.09 -10.78 -7.46
C GLY A 87 -9.74 -10.14 -6.23
N ARG A 88 -10.27 -8.92 -6.38
CA ARG A 88 -11.17 -8.27 -5.41
C ARG A 88 -10.65 -8.26 -3.97
N VAL A 89 -9.40 -7.90 -3.77
CA VAL A 89 -8.83 -7.72 -2.43
C VAL A 89 -9.34 -6.41 -1.85
N ARG A 90 -10.01 -6.47 -0.70
CA ARG A 90 -10.39 -5.28 0.05
C ARG A 90 -9.20 -4.78 0.84
N TRP A 91 -8.78 -3.56 0.58
CA TRP A 91 -7.77 -2.84 1.34
C TRP A 91 -8.39 -1.67 2.05
N GLU A 92 -7.84 -1.33 3.20
CA GLU A 92 -8.19 -0.12 3.95
C GLU A 92 -6.94 0.45 4.60
N GLY A 93 -6.83 1.78 4.58
CA GLY A 93 -5.62 2.51 4.91
C GLY A 93 -5.74 4.00 4.71
N VAL A 94 -4.60 4.66 4.53
CA VAL A 94 -4.51 6.10 4.26
C VAL A 94 -4.04 6.32 2.82
N ARG A 95 -4.71 7.21 2.07
CA ARG A 95 -4.21 7.60 0.74
C ARG A 95 -2.84 8.26 0.89
N LEU A 96 -1.89 7.92 0.03
CA LEU A 96 -0.59 8.59 0.05
C LEU A 96 -0.75 10.11 -0.17
N GLU A 97 -1.73 10.51 -0.97
CA GLU A 97 -2.15 11.90 -1.16
C GLU A 97 -2.54 12.60 0.16
N THR A 98 -3.16 11.90 1.11
CA THR A 98 -3.48 12.46 2.44
C THR A 98 -2.22 12.88 3.17
N LEU A 99 -1.16 12.06 3.13
CA LEU A 99 0.13 12.43 3.72
C LEU A 99 0.77 13.59 2.97
N MET A 100 0.71 13.59 1.64
CA MET A 100 1.23 14.68 0.80
C MET A 100 0.58 16.03 1.13
N ARG A 101 -0.73 16.08 1.41
CA ARG A 101 -1.39 17.31 1.86
C ARG A 101 -0.86 17.83 3.20
N ILE A 102 -0.43 16.93 4.09
CA ILE A 102 0.11 17.28 5.41
C ILE A 102 1.55 17.79 5.27
N VAL A 103 2.41 16.99 4.61
CA VAL A 103 3.85 17.26 4.54
C VAL A 103 4.24 18.32 3.52
N LYS A 104 3.38 18.54 2.52
CA LYS A 104 3.56 19.48 1.40
C LYS A 104 4.90 19.27 0.68
N PRO A 105 4.97 18.32 -0.28
CA PRO A 105 6.17 18.10 -1.08
C PRO A 105 6.62 19.38 -1.78
N LEU A 106 7.94 19.61 -1.79
CA LEU A 106 8.54 20.76 -2.47
C LEU A 106 8.44 20.61 -4.00
N PRO A 107 8.48 21.71 -4.78
CA PRO A 107 8.40 21.66 -6.25
C PRO A 107 9.45 20.76 -6.92
N GLU A 108 10.61 20.61 -6.29
CA GLU A 108 11.73 19.76 -6.71
C GLU A 108 11.46 18.27 -6.49
N ALA A 109 10.53 17.89 -5.61
CA ALA A 109 10.17 16.49 -5.40
C ALA A 109 9.53 15.90 -6.66
N LYS A 110 10.15 14.85 -7.21
CA LYS A 110 9.68 14.12 -8.39
C LYS A 110 9.38 12.65 -8.11
N TYR A 111 9.88 12.12 -7.00
CA TYR A 111 9.75 10.71 -6.62
C TYR A 111 9.42 10.56 -5.14
N VAL A 112 8.85 9.41 -4.81
CA VAL A 112 8.60 8.94 -3.44
C VAL A 112 9.28 7.58 -3.31
N THR A 113 10.19 7.46 -2.35
CA THR A 113 10.89 6.21 -2.02
C THR A 113 10.35 5.65 -0.72
N LEU A 114 9.83 4.43 -0.79
CA LEU A 114 9.32 3.65 0.33
C LEU A 114 10.45 2.77 0.85
N HIS A 115 10.71 2.85 2.14
CA HIS A 115 11.70 2.01 2.82
C HIS A 115 10.97 0.97 3.67
N SER A 116 11.39 -0.29 3.52
CA SER A 116 10.92 -1.42 4.32
C SER A 116 11.77 -1.61 5.57
N ALA A 117 11.16 -2.15 6.62
CA ALA A 117 11.83 -2.55 7.86
C ALA A 117 12.78 -3.75 7.72
N GLY A 118 12.62 -4.60 6.70
CA GLY A 118 13.41 -5.81 6.55
C GLY A 118 14.62 -5.65 5.63
N SER A 119 15.48 -6.66 5.67
CA SER A 119 16.72 -6.72 4.89
C SER A 119 16.64 -7.82 3.85
N THR A 120 17.06 -7.50 2.63
CA THR A 120 17.11 -8.40 1.48
C THR A 120 18.25 -9.41 1.61
N TYR A 121 18.27 -10.41 0.72
CA TYR A 121 19.41 -11.35 0.65
C TYR A 121 20.77 -10.68 0.42
N GLY A 122 20.82 -9.45 -0.12
CA GLY A 122 22.03 -8.65 -0.29
C GLY A 122 22.45 -7.83 0.93
N ASN A 123 21.80 -7.99 2.10
CA ASN A 123 21.99 -7.16 3.31
C ASN A 123 21.61 -5.67 3.12
N GLU A 124 20.89 -5.33 2.06
CA GLU A 124 20.34 -3.99 1.84
C GLU A 124 18.89 -3.95 2.34
N SER A 125 18.44 -2.81 2.88
CA SER A 125 17.02 -2.56 3.12
C SER A 125 16.24 -2.65 1.82
N TYR A 126 15.05 -3.28 1.84
CA TYR A 126 14.19 -3.25 0.66
C TYR A 126 13.64 -1.83 0.48
N ILE A 127 13.83 -1.27 -0.71
CA ILE A 127 13.27 0.02 -1.10
C ILE A 127 12.50 -0.11 -2.41
N GLU A 128 11.51 0.74 -2.56
CA GLU A 128 10.68 0.84 -3.75
C GLU A 128 10.43 2.31 -4.08
N SER A 129 10.57 2.71 -5.33
CA SER A 129 10.41 4.11 -5.74
C SER A 129 9.26 4.27 -6.70
N LEU A 130 8.46 5.32 -6.51
CA LEU A 130 7.37 5.70 -7.39
C LEU A 130 7.62 7.13 -7.88
N ALA A 131 7.31 7.42 -9.14
CA ALA A 131 7.18 8.80 -9.57
C ALA A 131 6.05 9.48 -8.78
N LEU A 132 6.15 10.79 -8.57
CA LEU A 132 5.14 11.53 -7.80
C LEU A 132 3.74 11.46 -8.47
N SER A 133 3.69 11.39 -9.80
CA SER A 133 2.46 11.16 -10.56
C SER A 133 1.84 9.77 -10.32
N GLU A 134 2.66 8.78 -9.98
CA GLU A 134 2.22 7.42 -9.64
C GLU A 134 1.76 7.35 -8.18
N ALA A 135 2.51 8.01 -7.29
CA ALA A 135 2.18 8.15 -5.88
C ALA A 135 0.85 8.89 -5.63
N THR A 136 0.42 9.72 -6.57
CA THR A 136 -0.84 10.49 -6.52
C THR A 136 -2.01 9.82 -7.23
N LEU A 137 -1.84 8.60 -7.74
CA LEU A 137 -2.94 7.87 -8.35
C LEU A 137 -4.07 7.62 -7.32
N PRO A 138 -5.35 7.63 -7.74
CA PRO A 138 -6.48 7.45 -6.82
C PRO A 138 -6.47 6.13 -6.05
N ASP A 139 -5.78 5.10 -6.57
CA ASP A 139 -5.63 3.77 -5.98
C ASP A 139 -4.32 3.59 -5.19
N SER A 140 -3.53 4.65 -5.03
CA SER A 140 -2.32 4.71 -4.20
C SER A 140 -2.70 4.77 -2.72
N LEU A 141 -2.45 3.67 -2.00
CA LEU A 141 -2.93 3.46 -0.63
C LEU A 141 -1.83 2.86 0.25
N LEU A 142 -1.61 3.45 1.42
CA LEU A 142 -0.87 2.85 2.52
C LEU A 142 -1.86 2.03 3.37
N ALA A 143 -1.99 0.75 3.04
CA ALA A 143 -2.93 -0.15 3.66
C ALA A 143 -2.41 -0.67 5.01
N TYR A 144 -3.29 -0.69 6.01
CA TYR A 144 -3.08 -1.33 7.32
C TYR A 144 -4.11 -2.44 7.61
N HIS A 145 -5.17 -2.53 6.80
CA HIS A 145 -6.23 -3.54 6.86
C HIS A 145 -6.37 -4.25 5.51
N MET A 146 -6.64 -5.54 5.55
CA MET A 146 -6.91 -6.40 4.40
C MET A 146 -8.08 -7.33 4.71
N GLN A 147 -9.09 -7.35 3.84
CA GLN A 147 -10.32 -8.12 4.03
C GLN A 147 -11.03 -7.85 5.37
N GLY A 148 -11.07 -6.59 5.77
CA GLY A 148 -11.74 -6.15 7.01
C GLY A 148 -11.04 -6.57 8.29
N LYS A 149 -9.80 -7.08 8.22
CA LYS A 149 -8.96 -7.46 9.37
C LYS A 149 -7.60 -6.75 9.28
N PRO A 150 -6.91 -6.53 10.41
CA PRO A 150 -5.55 -6.00 10.37
C PRO A 150 -4.68 -6.82 9.42
N LEU A 151 -3.74 -6.18 8.73
CA LEU A 151 -2.84 -6.88 7.82
C LEU A 151 -2.16 -8.04 8.55
N PRO A 152 -2.13 -9.25 7.95
CA PRO A 152 -1.30 -10.31 8.48
C PRO A 152 0.19 -9.95 8.30
N PRO A 153 1.09 -10.35 9.22
CA PRO A 153 2.51 -10.01 9.15
C PRO A 153 3.17 -10.34 7.80
N LYS A 154 2.86 -11.51 7.22
CA LYS A 154 3.39 -11.94 5.91
C LYS A 154 2.93 -11.07 4.73
N HIS A 155 1.81 -10.36 4.87
CA HIS A 155 1.28 -9.44 3.86
C HIS A 155 1.74 -8.00 4.06
N GLY A 156 2.59 -7.70 5.04
CA GLY A 156 3.21 -6.38 5.21
C GLY A 156 2.79 -5.61 6.45
N ALA A 157 2.22 -6.25 7.48
CA ALA A 157 1.83 -5.56 8.71
C ALA A 157 3.00 -4.82 9.38
N PRO A 158 2.82 -3.60 9.90
CA PRO A 158 1.52 -2.94 10.07
C PRO A 158 1.08 -2.12 8.85
N LEU A 159 1.97 -1.86 7.90
CA LEU A 159 1.74 -0.95 6.79
C LEU A 159 2.38 -1.46 5.51
N ARG A 160 1.59 -1.50 4.44
CA ARG A 160 2.09 -1.78 3.08
C ARG A 160 1.62 -0.72 2.10
N MET A 161 2.40 -0.52 1.06
CA MET A 161 1.92 0.16 -0.13
C MET A 161 1.01 -0.76 -0.96
N VAL A 162 0.00 -0.17 -1.58
CA VAL A 162 -0.85 -0.77 -2.61
C VAL A 162 -1.02 0.24 -3.74
N VAL A 163 -0.64 -0.14 -4.96
CA VAL A 163 -0.94 0.59 -6.20
C VAL A 163 -1.51 -0.43 -7.18
N ALA A 164 -2.83 -0.44 -7.36
CA ALA A 164 -3.53 -1.52 -8.05
C ALA A 164 -3.29 -1.53 -9.57
N GLN A 165 -2.91 -0.40 -10.15
CA GLN A 165 -2.56 -0.28 -11.56
C GLN A 165 -1.19 -0.88 -11.91
N MET A 166 -0.38 -1.24 -10.90
CA MET A 166 1.00 -1.71 -11.06
C MET A 166 1.19 -3.14 -10.56
N PHE A 167 2.25 -3.79 -11.06
CA PHE A 167 2.63 -5.10 -10.53
C PHE A 167 3.05 -5.04 -9.06
N GLY A 168 2.81 -6.15 -8.36
CA GLY A 168 2.90 -6.24 -6.91
C GLY A 168 4.26 -5.91 -6.29
N TYR A 169 5.34 -5.86 -7.07
CA TYR A 169 6.64 -5.41 -6.54
C TYR A 169 6.65 -3.92 -6.18
N LYS A 170 5.84 -3.08 -6.85
CA LYS A 170 5.65 -1.67 -6.46
C LYS A 170 4.87 -1.51 -5.14
N SER A 171 4.19 -2.55 -4.69
CA SER A 171 3.38 -2.57 -3.48
C SER A 171 4.20 -3.06 -2.27
N ALA A 172 5.23 -2.27 -1.91
CA ALA A 172 6.18 -2.54 -0.84
C ALA A 172 5.52 -2.92 0.48
N LYS A 173 6.09 -3.89 1.19
CA LYS A 173 5.60 -4.36 2.50
C LYS A 173 6.42 -3.72 3.62
N TRP A 174 5.87 -3.72 4.84
CA TRP A 174 6.58 -3.31 6.06
C TRP A 174 7.16 -1.90 5.99
N VAL A 175 6.40 -0.97 5.41
CA VAL A 175 6.84 0.41 5.17
C VAL A 175 7.08 1.11 6.50
N THR A 176 8.25 1.72 6.67
CA THR A 176 8.64 2.50 7.87
C THR A 176 9.07 3.92 7.54
N ARG A 177 9.49 4.19 6.30
CA ARG A 177 9.83 5.55 5.86
C ARG A 177 9.36 5.82 4.43
N ILE A 178 8.93 7.05 4.20
CA ILE A 178 8.51 7.59 2.91
C ILE A 178 9.33 8.84 2.66
N GLU A 179 10.23 8.77 1.68
CA GLU A 179 11.19 9.83 1.39
C GLU A 179 10.87 10.48 0.05
N PHE A 180 10.68 11.79 0.04
CA PHE A 180 10.47 12.57 -1.19
C PHE A 180 11.83 13.01 -1.75
N SER A 181 12.08 12.79 -3.04
CA SER A 181 13.37 13.06 -3.68
C SER A 181 13.21 13.64 -5.09
N ALA A 182 14.26 14.34 -5.57
CA ALA A 182 14.30 14.90 -6.92
C ALA A 182 14.63 13.84 -7.99
N ALA A 183 15.37 12.81 -7.59
CA ALA A 183 15.78 11.70 -8.45
C ALA A 183 15.19 10.38 -7.96
N GLU A 184 14.92 9.49 -8.91
CA GLU A 184 14.51 8.11 -8.65
C GLU A 184 15.62 7.36 -7.94
N VAL A 185 15.27 6.52 -6.97
CA VAL A 185 16.19 5.55 -6.38
C VAL A 185 15.86 4.18 -6.95
N THR A 186 16.84 3.54 -7.60
CA THR A 186 16.63 2.23 -8.22
C THR A 186 16.37 1.16 -7.15
N GLY A 187 15.17 0.61 -7.17
CA GLY A 187 14.70 -0.45 -6.27
C GLY A 187 15.29 -1.83 -6.55
N TYR A 188 14.91 -2.81 -5.73
CA TYR A 188 15.45 -4.16 -5.79
C TYR A 188 15.18 -4.87 -7.13
N TRP A 189 13.98 -4.70 -7.69
CA TRP A 189 13.54 -5.39 -8.90
C TRP A 189 14.01 -4.68 -10.17
N GLU A 190 14.09 -3.36 -10.14
CA GLU A 190 14.63 -2.50 -11.20
C GLU A 190 16.12 -2.78 -11.41
N LYS A 191 16.89 -2.95 -10.32
CA LYS A 191 18.29 -3.45 -10.38
C LYS A 191 18.41 -4.79 -11.12
N ARG A 192 17.33 -5.58 -11.19
CA ARG A 192 17.26 -6.90 -11.86
C ARG A 192 16.61 -6.85 -13.25
N GLY A 193 16.43 -5.64 -13.77
CA GLY A 193 15.95 -5.36 -15.12
C GLY A 193 14.45 -5.17 -15.25
N TRP A 194 13.66 -5.32 -14.18
CA TRP A 194 12.22 -5.06 -14.26
C TRP A 194 11.93 -3.58 -14.51
N ALA A 195 10.81 -3.29 -15.17
CA ALA A 195 10.41 -1.93 -15.49
C ALA A 195 10.09 -1.10 -14.24
N THR A 196 10.62 0.13 -14.17
CA THR A 196 10.35 1.07 -13.07
C THR A 196 8.86 1.36 -12.85
N ASP A 197 8.13 1.67 -13.92
CA ASP A 197 6.73 2.14 -13.84
C ASP A 197 5.74 0.98 -13.58
N ALA A 198 6.12 -0.24 -13.95
CA ALA A 198 5.43 -1.48 -13.66
C ALA A 198 3.91 -1.53 -13.98
N TYR A 199 3.40 -0.64 -14.83
CA TYR A 199 2.00 -0.62 -15.19
C TYR A 199 1.56 -1.96 -15.80
N ILE A 200 0.50 -2.54 -15.23
CA ILE A 200 -0.07 -3.82 -15.68
C ILE A 200 -0.58 -3.69 -17.12
N SER A 201 -1.13 -2.53 -17.50
CA SER A 201 -1.64 -2.25 -18.85
C SER A 201 -0.59 -2.39 -19.95
N LYS A 202 0.69 -2.28 -19.59
CA LYS A 202 1.82 -2.41 -20.52
C LYS A 202 2.46 -3.81 -20.48
N GLY A 203 1.85 -4.76 -19.78
CA GLY A 203 2.35 -6.14 -19.61
C GLY A 203 3.65 -6.24 -18.77
N PRO A 204 4.12 -7.45 -18.45
CA PRO A 204 5.40 -7.64 -17.77
C PRO A 204 6.55 -7.23 -18.69
N ARG A 205 7.47 -6.40 -18.19
CA ARG A 205 8.64 -5.94 -18.94
C ARG A 205 9.90 -6.09 -18.11
N ARG A 206 10.88 -6.81 -18.66
CA ARG A 206 12.21 -7.01 -18.06
C ARG A 206 13.27 -6.79 -19.14
N LYS A 207 14.19 -5.86 -18.91
CA LYS A 207 15.41 -5.72 -19.71
C LYS A 207 16.23 -6.99 -19.50
N MET A 208 16.46 -7.74 -20.57
CA MET A 208 17.38 -8.87 -20.54
C MET A 208 18.81 -8.33 -20.49
N GLY A 209 19.62 -8.83 -19.55
CA GLY A 209 21.06 -8.61 -19.58
C GLY A 209 21.70 -9.39 -20.74
N PRO A 210 22.95 -9.07 -21.13
CA PRO A 210 23.62 -9.67 -22.28
C PRO A 210 23.82 -11.20 -22.22
N SER A 211 23.47 -11.88 -21.13
CA SER A 211 23.63 -13.34 -20.97
C SER A 211 22.33 -14.16 -20.89
N GLN A 212 21.15 -13.56 -21.10
CA GLN A 212 19.87 -14.29 -21.00
C GLN A 212 19.00 -14.26 -22.26
N ALA A 213 19.60 -13.95 -23.42
CA ALA A 213 18.90 -13.97 -24.71
C ALA A 213 18.57 -15.39 -25.24
N THR A 214 18.89 -16.45 -24.51
CA THR A 214 18.54 -17.83 -24.86
C THR A 214 17.76 -18.47 -23.72
N GLY A 215 16.43 -18.50 -23.82
CA GLY A 215 15.59 -19.32 -22.95
C GLY A 215 14.23 -18.75 -22.53
N LEU A 216 13.57 -17.94 -23.35
CA LEU A 216 12.14 -17.63 -23.16
C LEU A 216 11.31 -18.15 -24.34
N GLU A 217 11.37 -19.46 -24.55
CA GLU A 217 10.25 -20.20 -25.11
C GLU A 217 9.57 -20.91 -23.93
N GLY A 218 8.28 -20.64 -23.72
CA GLY A 218 7.47 -21.33 -22.70
C GLY A 218 6.98 -20.44 -21.57
N PHE A 219 6.13 -19.46 -21.89
CA PHE A 219 5.09 -19.01 -20.97
C PHE A 219 3.76 -19.06 -21.72
N ASP A 220 3.30 -20.29 -21.98
CA ASP A 220 1.94 -20.53 -22.43
C ASP A 220 0.96 -20.34 -21.26
N GLU A 221 -0.21 -19.85 -21.65
CA GLU A 221 -1.41 -19.51 -20.89
C GLU A 221 -1.78 -20.53 -19.80
N TYR A 222 -2.02 -20.04 -18.57
CA TYR A 222 -2.98 -20.60 -17.60
C TYR A 222 -3.56 -19.51 -16.68
#